data_AF-A0A4R0NNG5-F1
#
_entry.id   AF-A0A4R0NNG5-F1
#
_cell.length_a   1.000
_cell.length_b   1.000
_cell.length_c   1.000
_cell.angle_alpha   90.00
_cell.angle_beta   90.00
_cell.angle_gamma   90.00
#
_symmetry.space_group_name_H-M   'P 1'
#
loop_
_entity.id
_entity.type
_entity.pdbx_description
1 polymer ?
#
loop_
_entity_poly.entity_id
_entity_poly.type
_entity_poly.pdbx_seq_one_letter_code
_entity_poly.pdbx_strand_id
1 'polypeptide(L)'
;MRFAYADPPYLGCGKLYAAHHEDALDCDNPEWHRALIARLCDEFPDGWAMSLSSPSLRHILPMCPEDARVGAWVKPFAVFKPNVNPAYAWEPFIWRGGRKGDRKRATVRDWVSASITLRRGLTGAKPRTFCRHILDVLGFEPGDSVVDLFPGTGAFMAAVGHTPLPEQGLFAWLADPEGWVAPNKPSRGRIDSEHEIRGAANKDSCCDQMP
;
A
#
# COMPACT_ATOMS: atom_id res chain seq x y z
N MET A 1 2.97 6.75 -22.55
CA MET A 1 3.54 5.70 -21.67
C MET A 1 2.55 5.45 -20.53
N ARG A 2 2.59 4.26 -19.93
CA ARG A 2 1.75 3.87 -18.80
C ARG A 2 2.61 3.50 -17.61
N PHE A 3 2.57 4.32 -16.58
CA PHE A 3 3.37 4.14 -15.37
C PHE A 3 2.53 3.70 -14.17
N ALA A 4 3.20 3.17 -13.14
CA ALA A 4 2.58 2.92 -11.84
C ALA A 4 3.38 3.51 -10.69
N TYR A 5 2.64 3.87 -9.63
CA TYR A 5 3.18 4.06 -8.31
C TYR A 5 2.48 3.12 -7.32
N ALA A 6 3.26 2.48 -6.47
CA ALA A 6 2.79 1.62 -5.40
C ALA A 6 3.33 2.08 -4.05
N ASP A 7 2.44 2.26 -3.07
CA ASP A 7 2.79 2.47 -1.66
C ASP A 7 2.07 1.44 -0.79
N PRO A 8 2.47 0.16 -0.91
CA PRO A 8 1.78 -0.91 -0.21
C PRO A 8 1.95 -0.76 1.31
N PRO A 9 1.07 -1.39 2.11
CA PRO A 9 1.44 -1.74 3.48
C PRO A 9 2.82 -2.42 3.48
N TYR A 10 3.78 -1.87 4.22
CA TYR A 10 5.15 -2.40 4.18
C TYR A 10 5.23 -3.77 4.86
N LEU A 11 6.13 -4.62 4.38
CA LEU A 11 6.40 -5.93 4.97
C LEU A 11 6.59 -5.82 6.50
N GLY A 12 5.75 -6.53 7.25
CA GLY A 12 5.72 -6.53 8.72
C GLY A 12 4.86 -5.41 9.34
N CYS A 13 4.17 -4.62 8.53
CA CYS A 13 3.31 -3.51 8.96
C CYS A 13 1.81 -3.78 8.71
N GLY A 14 1.42 -4.98 8.29
CA GLY A 14 0.02 -5.32 7.99
C GLY A 14 -0.93 -5.06 9.16
N LYS A 15 -0.46 -5.28 10.39
CA LYS A 15 -1.22 -5.00 11.62
C LYS A 15 -1.72 -3.56 11.75
N LEU A 16 -1.05 -2.58 11.12
CA LEU A 16 -1.48 -1.18 11.14
C LEU A 16 -2.78 -0.94 10.35
N TYR A 17 -3.11 -1.86 9.44
CA TYR A 17 -4.22 -1.74 8.50
C TYR A 17 -5.31 -2.80 8.74
N ALA A 18 -5.07 -3.77 9.61
CA ALA A 18 -5.98 -4.89 9.91
C ALA A 18 -7.37 -4.47 10.43
N ALA A 19 -7.49 -3.27 11.00
CA ALA A 19 -8.78 -2.72 11.43
C ALA A 19 -9.67 -2.24 10.26
N HIS A 20 -9.07 -2.03 9.08
CA HIS A 20 -9.75 -1.47 7.90
C HIS A 20 -9.75 -2.42 6.71
N HIS A 21 -8.89 -3.45 6.71
CA HIS A 21 -8.77 -4.43 5.63
C HIS A 21 -8.55 -5.83 6.21
N GLU A 22 -9.44 -6.78 5.89
CA GLU A 22 -9.45 -8.13 6.46
C GLU A 22 -8.19 -8.94 6.09
N ASP A 23 -7.59 -8.63 4.95
CA ASP A 23 -6.42 -9.28 4.36
C ASP A 23 -5.13 -8.43 4.49
N ALA A 24 -5.15 -7.38 5.31
CA ALA A 24 -3.98 -6.54 5.55
C ALA A 24 -2.74 -7.32 6.03
N LEU A 25 -2.93 -8.46 6.69
CA LEU A 25 -1.83 -9.29 7.20
C LEU A 25 -1.11 -10.06 6.08
N ASP A 26 -1.70 -10.19 4.90
CA ASP A 26 -1.07 -10.91 3.79
C ASP A 26 0.22 -10.22 3.32
N CYS A 27 0.33 -8.90 3.47
CA CYS A 27 1.56 -8.17 3.17
C CYS A 27 2.73 -8.55 4.10
N ASP A 28 2.48 -9.18 5.25
CA ASP A 28 3.54 -9.66 6.14
C ASP A 28 4.22 -10.93 5.57
N ASN A 29 3.64 -11.56 4.54
CA ASN A 29 4.30 -12.58 3.74
C ASN A 29 5.13 -11.94 2.61
N PRO A 30 6.46 -12.17 2.56
CA PRO A 30 7.31 -11.64 1.49
C PRO A 30 6.86 -12.00 0.06
N GLU A 31 6.18 -13.14 -0.12
CA GLU A 31 5.68 -13.56 -1.44
C GLU A 31 4.53 -12.67 -1.95
N TRP A 32 3.78 -12.03 -1.06
CA TRP A 32 2.79 -11.03 -1.46
C TRP A 32 3.47 -9.83 -2.16
N HIS A 33 4.61 -9.38 -1.63
CA HIS A 33 5.38 -8.31 -2.26
C HIS A 33 6.05 -8.75 -3.57
N ARG A 34 6.48 -10.02 -3.66
CA ARG A 34 6.98 -10.59 -4.92
C ARG A 34 5.90 -10.56 -6.00
N ALA A 35 4.68 -10.97 -5.66
CA ALA A 35 3.54 -10.93 -6.58
C ALA A 35 3.22 -9.50 -7.03
N LEU A 36 3.25 -8.53 -6.11
CA LEU A 36 3.11 -7.11 -6.45
C LEU A 36 4.20 -6.63 -7.42
N ILE A 37 5.47 -7.00 -7.21
CA ILE A 37 6.56 -6.66 -8.12
C ILE A 37 6.38 -7.30 -9.49
N ALA A 38 5.96 -8.58 -9.54
CA ALA A 38 5.68 -9.27 -10.79
C ALA A 38 4.58 -8.54 -11.59
N ARG A 39 3.48 -8.18 -10.92
CA ARG A 39 2.39 -7.39 -11.50
C ARG A 39 2.86 -6.03 -12.01
N LEU A 40 3.68 -5.32 -11.22
CA LEU A 40 4.26 -4.04 -11.64
C LEU A 40 5.08 -4.18 -12.93
N CYS A 41 5.86 -5.26 -13.05
CA CYS A 41 6.67 -5.52 -14.24
C CYS A 41 5.83 -5.91 -15.46
N ASP A 42 4.76 -6.68 -15.27
CA ASP A 42 3.87 -7.15 -16.34
C ASP A 42 2.96 -6.02 -16.86
N GLU A 43 2.26 -5.33 -15.96
CA GLU A 43 1.27 -4.33 -16.34
C GLU A 43 1.86 -2.95 -16.70
N PHE A 44 3.05 -2.63 -16.19
CA PHE A 44 3.69 -1.31 -16.34
C PHE A 44 5.12 -1.42 -16.87
N PRO A 45 5.31 -2.00 -18.08
CA PRO A 45 6.64 -2.20 -18.65
C PRO A 45 7.36 -0.89 -18.97
N ASP A 46 6.61 0.21 -19.18
CA ASP A 46 7.15 1.55 -19.38
C ASP A 46 7.83 2.11 -18.13
N GLY A 47 7.39 1.69 -16.94
CA GLY A 47 8.05 1.98 -15.68
C GLY A 47 7.12 2.03 -14.47
N TRP A 48 7.70 1.79 -13.31
CA TRP A 48 6.99 1.84 -12.04
C TRP A 48 7.90 2.27 -10.91
N ALA A 49 7.31 2.78 -9.84
CA ALA A 49 8.00 3.03 -8.58
C ALA A 49 7.21 2.44 -7.40
N MET A 50 7.91 1.87 -6.43
CA MET A 50 7.33 1.26 -5.25
C MET A 50 8.04 1.76 -3.98
N SER A 51 7.27 2.30 -3.05
CA SER A 51 7.76 2.69 -1.73
C SER A 51 7.82 1.47 -0.79
N LEU A 52 8.79 1.48 0.12
CA LEU A 52 8.99 0.42 1.12
C LEU A 52 9.69 0.96 2.37
N SER A 53 9.82 0.13 3.40
CA SER A 53 10.58 0.48 4.60
C SER A 53 12.06 0.12 4.44
N SER A 54 12.96 0.85 5.12
CA SER A 54 14.38 0.50 5.08
C SER A 54 14.71 -0.90 5.64
N PRO A 55 14.02 -1.43 6.68
CA PRO A 55 14.25 -2.81 7.13
C PRO A 55 13.82 -3.88 6.11
N SER A 56 12.81 -3.62 5.28
CA SER A 56 12.34 -4.59 4.28
C SER A 56 13.22 -4.65 3.03
N LEU A 57 14.11 -3.66 2.83
CA LEU A 57 14.95 -3.56 1.62
C LEU A 57 15.76 -4.84 1.35
N ARG A 58 16.31 -5.49 2.39
CA ARG A 58 17.06 -6.75 2.26
C ARG A 58 16.23 -7.92 1.72
N HIS A 59 14.92 -7.88 1.92
CA HIS A 59 13.99 -8.92 1.48
C HIS A 59 13.42 -8.59 0.10
N ILE A 60 13.08 -7.31 -0.12
CA ILE A 60 12.37 -6.87 -1.32
C ILE A 60 13.30 -6.67 -2.51
N LEU A 61 14.49 -6.08 -2.31
CA LEU A 61 15.40 -5.77 -3.42
C LEU A 61 15.77 -7.00 -4.28
N PRO A 62 16.05 -8.20 -3.71
CA PRO A 62 16.32 -9.40 -4.50
C PRO A 62 15.12 -9.93 -5.30
N MET A 63 13.91 -9.43 -5.07
CA MET A 63 12.71 -9.78 -5.84
C MET A 63 12.54 -8.88 -7.07
N CYS A 64 13.23 -7.74 -7.11
CA CYS A 64 13.16 -6.79 -8.20
C CYS A 64 14.05 -7.23 -9.38
N PRO A 65 13.71 -6.85 -10.63
CA PRO A 65 14.58 -7.04 -11.78
C PRO A 65 15.95 -6.38 -11.60
N GLU A 66 16.98 -6.91 -12.26
CA GLU A 66 18.37 -6.43 -12.16
C GLU A 66 18.56 -4.98 -12.62
N ASP A 67 17.67 -4.47 -13.49
CA ASP A 67 17.67 -3.10 -13.99
C ASP A 67 16.89 -2.12 -13.09
N ALA A 68 16.33 -2.59 -11.98
CA ALA A 68 15.70 -1.73 -10.98
C ALA A 68 16.76 -0.90 -10.23
N ARG A 69 16.37 0.31 -9.84
CA ARG A 69 17.21 1.25 -9.08
C ARG A 69 16.57 1.56 -7.74
N VAL A 70 17.41 1.92 -6.77
CA VAL A 70 16.98 2.30 -5.42
C VAL A 70 17.19 3.79 -5.23
N GLY A 71 16.19 4.44 -4.66
CA GLY A 71 16.21 5.87 -4.35
C GLY A 71 15.81 6.12 -2.91
N ALA A 72 16.00 7.36 -2.47
CA ALA A 72 15.78 7.74 -1.08
C ALA A 72 14.86 8.96 -0.95
N TRP A 73 13.79 8.80 -0.16
CA TRP A 73 13.10 9.93 0.44
C TRP A 73 13.73 10.25 1.79
N VAL A 74 14.45 11.36 1.86
CA VAL A 74 15.04 11.89 3.09
C VAL A 74 14.04 12.83 3.77
N LYS A 75 13.89 12.70 5.09
CA LYS A 75 12.96 13.49 5.89
C LYS A 75 13.77 14.55 6.68
N PRO A 76 13.71 15.85 6.32
CA PRO A 76 14.36 16.92 7.08
C PRO A 76 13.93 16.99 8.55
N PHE A 77 12.72 16.50 8.83
CA PHE A 77 12.15 16.38 10.15
C PHE A 77 11.65 14.94 10.34
N ALA A 78 12.12 14.29 11.41
CA ALA A 78 11.73 12.94 11.80
C ALA A 78 11.46 12.89 13.31
N VAL A 79 10.56 12.00 13.73
CA VAL A 79 10.26 11.77 15.14
C VAL A 79 11.28 10.78 15.71
N PHE A 80 12.03 11.20 16.72
CA PHE A 80 12.97 10.35 17.46
C PHE A 80 12.23 9.71 18.62
N LYS A 81 11.93 8.42 18.51
CA LYS A 81 11.19 7.66 19.52
C LYS A 81 12.17 7.01 20.52
N PRO A 82 11.81 6.93 21.82
CA PRO A 82 12.55 6.11 22.76
C PRO A 82 12.74 4.69 22.21
N ASN A 83 13.93 4.12 22.40
CA ASN A 83 14.32 2.76 21.95
C ASN A 83 14.38 2.53 20.43
N VAL A 84 14.33 3.58 19.60
CA VAL A 84 14.58 3.48 18.15
C VAL A 84 15.91 4.15 17.82
N ASN A 85 16.93 3.34 17.49
CA ASN A 85 18.26 3.83 17.12
C ASN A 85 18.86 2.97 15.99
N PRO A 86 19.23 3.55 14.82
CA PRO A 86 19.00 4.95 14.44
C PRO A 86 17.51 5.26 14.18
N ALA A 87 17.15 6.54 14.22
CA ALA A 87 15.80 6.98 13.84
C ALA A 87 15.53 6.73 12.34
N TYR A 88 14.28 6.42 12.00
CA TYR A 88 13.82 6.24 10.61
C TYR A 88 13.64 7.59 9.90
N ALA A 89 14.75 8.28 9.64
CA ALA A 89 14.81 9.60 9.01
C ALA A 89 14.77 9.58 7.47
N TRP A 90 14.65 8.39 6.87
CA TRP A 90 14.49 8.23 5.43
C TRP A 90 13.68 6.98 5.12
N GLU A 91 13.12 6.92 3.90
CA GLU A 91 12.46 5.74 3.34
C GLU A 91 12.99 5.45 1.94
N PRO A 92 13.31 4.19 1.60
CA PRO A 92 13.63 3.83 0.24
C PRO A 92 12.40 3.88 -0.67
N PHE A 93 12.64 4.06 -1.95
CA PHE A 93 11.73 3.64 -3.01
C PHE A 93 12.55 2.92 -4.08
N ILE A 94 11.96 1.89 -4.68
CA ILE A 94 12.55 1.19 -5.82
C ILE A 94 11.82 1.66 -7.06
N TRP A 95 12.53 1.86 -8.17
CA TRP A 95 11.89 2.11 -9.45
C TRP A 95 12.55 1.33 -10.56
N ARG A 96 11.80 1.08 -11.63
CA ARG A 96 12.27 0.43 -12.84
C ARG A 96 11.73 1.17 -14.06
N GLY A 97 12.49 1.15 -15.15
CA GLY A 97 12.09 1.77 -16.40
C GLY A 97 12.07 3.29 -16.31
N GLY A 98 11.04 3.91 -16.88
CA GLY A 98 10.92 5.35 -17.03
C GLY A 98 11.36 5.82 -18.42
N ARG A 99 10.90 7.01 -18.77
CA ARG A 99 11.25 7.64 -20.04
C ARG A 99 12.74 7.94 -20.09
N LYS A 100 13.42 7.45 -21.13
CA LYS A 100 14.83 7.75 -21.36
C LYS A 100 15.02 9.25 -21.60
N GLY A 101 15.97 9.85 -20.90
CA GLY A 101 16.34 11.25 -21.11
C GLY A 101 17.08 11.45 -22.43
N ASP A 102 17.01 12.68 -22.94
CA ASP A 102 17.92 13.20 -23.96
C ASP A 102 18.88 14.23 -23.32
N ARG A 103 19.77 14.84 -24.12
CA ARG A 103 20.71 15.87 -23.62
C ARG A 103 20.01 17.16 -23.15
N LYS A 104 18.72 17.32 -23.40
CA LYS A 104 17.93 18.50 -23.03
C LYS A 104 17.15 18.28 -21.74
N ARG A 105 16.86 17.03 -21.37
CA ARG A 105 16.20 16.68 -20.11
C ARG A 105 17.14 16.90 -18.93
N ALA A 106 16.68 17.63 -17.93
CA ALA A 106 17.40 17.78 -16.67
C ALA A 106 17.57 16.42 -15.98
N THR A 107 18.76 16.17 -15.44
CA THR A 107 19.02 14.97 -14.65
C THR A 107 18.27 15.05 -13.32
N VAL A 108 17.47 14.03 -13.03
CA VAL A 108 16.75 13.90 -11.76
C VAL A 108 17.66 13.15 -10.78
N ARG A 109 17.74 13.65 -9.54
CA ARG A 109 18.44 12.96 -8.45
C ARG A 109 17.71 11.66 -8.15
N ASP A 110 18.43 10.65 -7.67
CA ASP A 110 17.85 9.42 -7.12
C ASP A 110 17.37 9.58 -5.67
N TRP A 111 17.33 10.81 -5.16
CA TRP A 111 16.81 11.13 -3.86
C TRP A 111 16.05 12.47 -3.84
N VAL A 112 15.15 12.59 -2.87
CA VAL A 112 14.41 13.81 -2.56
C VAL A 112 14.37 14.07 -1.07
N SER A 113 14.53 15.33 -0.68
CA SER A 113 14.35 15.77 0.70
C SER A 113 12.99 16.46 0.82
N ALA A 114 12.09 15.89 1.61
CA ALA A 114 10.75 16.42 1.81
C ALA A 114 10.24 16.11 3.22
N SER A 115 9.65 17.11 3.89
CA SER A 115 9.07 16.91 5.23
C SER A 115 7.81 16.06 5.16
N ILE A 116 7.61 15.20 6.16
CA ILE A 116 6.40 14.38 6.33
C ILE A 116 5.14 15.26 6.41
N THR A 117 4.00 14.76 5.92
CA THR A 117 2.73 15.48 6.05
C THR A 117 2.16 15.31 7.45
N LEU A 118 2.28 16.34 8.28
CA LEU A 118 1.57 16.40 9.56
C LEU A 118 0.10 16.78 9.30
N ARG A 119 -0.85 16.11 9.98
CA ARG A 119 -2.29 16.48 10.07
C ARG A 119 -3.22 16.17 8.87
N ARG A 120 -2.94 15.18 8.01
CA ARG A 120 -3.84 14.78 6.90
C ARG A 120 -4.69 13.52 7.12
N GLY A 121 -4.94 13.15 8.37
CA GLY A 121 -6.01 12.17 8.72
C GLY A 121 -5.70 10.69 8.48
N LEU A 122 -4.75 10.34 7.61
CA LEU A 122 -4.33 8.95 7.35
C LEU A 122 -2.82 8.76 7.62
N THR A 123 -2.50 7.73 8.40
CA THR A 123 -1.12 7.27 8.62
C THR A 123 -0.50 6.84 7.29
N GLY A 124 0.69 7.35 6.97
CA GLY A 124 1.44 6.95 5.76
C GLY A 124 1.28 7.87 4.54
N ALA A 125 0.50 8.95 4.61
CA ALA A 125 0.37 9.88 3.49
C ALA A 125 1.73 10.46 3.04
N LYS A 126 2.04 10.32 1.75
CA LYS A 126 3.29 10.82 1.16
C LYS A 126 3.22 12.32 0.86
N PRO A 127 4.30 13.09 1.07
CA PRO A 127 4.33 14.50 0.71
C PRO A 127 4.19 14.71 -0.79
N ARG A 128 3.50 15.78 -1.19
CA ARG A 128 3.35 16.14 -2.62
C ARG A 128 4.69 16.28 -3.34
N THR A 129 5.71 16.80 -2.66
CA THR A 129 7.08 16.92 -3.20
C THR A 129 7.68 15.55 -3.51
N PHE A 130 7.44 14.55 -2.67
CA PHE A 130 7.85 13.18 -2.93
C PHE A 130 7.07 12.58 -4.10
N CYS A 131 5.74 12.74 -4.15
CA CYS A 131 4.94 12.23 -5.27
C CYS A 131 5.37 12.83 -6.61
N ARG A 132 5.67 14.14 -6.66
CA ARG A 132 6.23 14.80 -7.85
C ARG A 132 7.59 14.23 -8.24
N HIS A 133 8.44 13.95 -7.27
CA HIS A 133 9.75 13.37 -7.53
C HIS A 133 9.65 11.98 -8.18
N ILE A 134 8.68 11.15 -7.77
CA ILE A 134 8.40 9.87 -8.44
C ILE A 134 8.04 10.08 -9.91
N LEU A 135 7.18 11.07 -10.21
CA LEU A 135 6.83 11.42 -11.60
C LEU A 135 8.06 11.89 -12.39
N ASP A 136 8.93 12.69 -11.78
CA ASP A 136 10.18 13.17 -12.40
C ASP A 136 11.13 12.00 -12.72
N VAL A 137 11.31 11.06 -11.77
CA VAL A 137 12.17 9.88 -11.92
C VAL A 137 11.66 8.95 -13.03
N LEU A 138 10.34 8.74 -13.11
CA LEU A 138 9.71 7.97 -14.19
C LEU A 138 9.69 8.71 -15.53
N GLY A 139 9.95 10.02 -15.49
CA GLY A 139 9.95 10.88 -16.64
C GLY A 139 8.57 11.13 -17.24
N PHE A 140 7.55 11.20 -16.39
CA PHE A 140 6.16 11.45 -16.75
C PHE A 140 5.97 12.79 -17.48
N GLU A 141 5.18 12.79 -18.55
CA GLU A 141 4.85 13.97 -19.35
C GLU A 141 3.33 14.05 -19.62
N PRO A 142 2.77 15.24 -19.94
CA PRO A 142 1.38 15.35 -20.36
C PRO A 142 1.06 14.42 -21.53
N GLY A 143 -0.01 13.63 -21.39
CA GLY A 143 -0.40 12.58 -22.35
C GLY A 143 0.03 11.18 -21.94
N ASP A 144 0.89 11.04 -20.93
CA ASP A 144 1.11 9.77 -20.25
C ASP A 144 -0.03 9.44 -19.27
N SER A 145 -0.14 8.16 -18.92
CA SER A 145 -1.01 7.69 -17.85
C SER A 145 -0.18 7.19 -16.68
N VAL A 146 -0.68 7.39 -15.47
CA VAL A 146 -0.08 6.85 -14.25
C VAL A 146 -1.17 6.31 -13.34
N VAL A 147 -0.95 5.12 -12.80
CA VAL A 147 -1.87 4.45 -11.87
C VAL A 147 -1.28 4.47 -10.47
N ASP A 148 -2.05 4.97 -9.51
CA ASP A 148 -1.77 4.79 -8.09
C ASP A 148 -2.44 3.50 -7.61
N LEU A 149 -1.63 2.48 -7.35
CA LEU A 149 -2.12 1.17 -6.92
C LEU A 149 -2.60 1.18 -5.46
N PHE A 150 -2.21 2.19 -4.67
CA PHE A 150 -2.55 2.31 -3.25
C PHE A 150 -3.02 3.73 -2.93
N PRO A 151 -4.19 4.14 -3.44
CA PRO A 151 -4.61 5.53 -3.45
C PRO A 151 -4.66 6.18 -2.07
N GLY A 152 -5.00 5.47 -1.00
CA GLY A 152 -5.05 6.02 0.35
C GLY A 152 -5.78 7.38 0.40
N THR A 153 -5.05 8.46 0.69
CA THR A 153 -5.58 9.86 0.71
C THR A 153 -5.75 10.52 -0.67
N GLY A 154 -5.32 9.87 -1.76
CA GLY A 154 -5.26 10.42 -3.11
C GLY A 154 -4.10 11.40 -3.34
N ALA A 155 -3.12 11.48 -2.44
CA ALA A 155 -2.04 12.46 -2.49
C ALA A 155 -1.15 12.35 -3.74
N PHE A 156 -0.96 11.13 -4.26
CA PHE A 156 -0.22 10.91 -5.49
C PHE A 156 -1.01 11.38 -6.72
N MET A 157 -2.28 10.98 -6.85
CA MET A 157 -3.14 11.45 -7.95
C MET A 157 -3.36 12.97 -7.94
N ALA A 158 -3.41 13.60 -6.77
CA ALA A 158 -3.43 15.06 -6.64
C ALA A 158 -2.12 15.73 -7.14
N ALA A 159 -0.99 15.01 -7.20
CA ALA A 159 0.25 15.51 -7.78
C ALA A 159 0.23 15.49 -9.32
N VAL A 160 -0.55 14.58 -9.92
CA VAL A 160 -0.73 14.42 -11.38
C VAL A 160 -1.64 15.50 -11.97
N GLY A 161 -2.64 15.98 -11.21
CA GLY A 161 -3.57 17.03 -11.64
C GLY A 161 -4.89 16.53 -12.25
N HIS A 162 -5.32 15.29 -11.95
CA HIS A 162 -6.62 14.73 -12.34
C HIS A 162 -7.29 14.00 -11.16
N THR A 163 -8.62 14.06 -11.11
CA THR A 163 -9.50 13.44 -10.10
C THR A 163 -9.27 11.92 -10.00
N PRO A 164 -9.22 11.33 -8.79
CA PRO A 164 -9.06 9.89 -8.62
C PRO A 164 -10.20 9.10 -9.29
N LEU A 165 -9.87 7.95 -9.88
CA LEU A 165 -10.87 6.97 -10.32
C LEU A 165 -11.46 6.24 -9.09
N PRO A 166 -12.75 5.82 -9.14
CA PRO A 166 -13.51 5.41 -7.96
C PRO A 166 -13.02 4.09 -7.35
N GLU A 167 -13.27 3.95 -6.04
CA GLU A 167 -13.02 2.75 -5.23
C GLU A 167 -13.61 1.49 -5.88
N GLN A 168 -12.73 0.64 -6.42
CA GLN A 168 -12.97 -0.78 -6.52
C GLN A 168 -11.80 -1.49 -5.86
N GLY A 169 -12.04 -1.95 -4.63
CA GLY A 169 -11.28 -2.93 -3.83
C GLY A 169 -9.77 -3.01 -4.07
N LEU A 170 -9.01 -2.28 -3.25
CA LEU A 170 -7.54 -2.34 -3.11
C LEU A 170 -6.97 -3.76 -2.88
N PHE A 171 -7.84 -4.71 -2.56
CA PHE A 171 -7.51 -6.05 -2.05
C PHE A 171 -8.23 -7.19 -2.81
N ALA A 172 -9.17 -6.90 -3.72
CA ALA A 172 -9.96 -7.94 -4.39
C ALA A 172 -9.22 -8.66 -5.54
N TRP A 173 -8.05 -8.16 -5.98
CA TRP A 173 -7.34 -8.65 -7.17
C TRP A 173 -5.99 -9.33 -6.89
N LEU A 174 -5.46 -9.24 -5.66
CA LEU A 174 -4.21 -9.91 -5.27
C LEU A 174 -4.41 -11.38 -4.86
N ALA A 175 -5.67 -11.85 -4.84
CA ALA A 175 -6.05 -13.18 -4.41
C ALA A 175 -6.05 -14.24 -5.53
N ASP A 176 -5.72 -13.89 -6.78
CA ASP A 176 -5.76 -14.87 -7.86
C ASP A 176 -4.76 -14.61 -8.99
N PRO A 177 -3.67 -15.40 -9.09
CA PRO A 177 -2.78 -15.30 -10.23
C PRO A 177 -3.35 -15.94 -11.50
N GLU A 178 -4.23 -16.96 -11.47
CA GLU A 178 -4.71 -17.63 -12.71
C GLU A 178 -6.09 -18.37 -12.68
N GLY A 179 -6.85 -18.41 -11.59
CA GLY A 179 -8.22 -18.96 -11.57
C GLY A 179 -8.57 -19.78 -10.33
N TRP A 180 -8.72 -19.13 -9.17
CA TRP A 180 -9.22 -19.79 -7.96
C TRP A 180 -10.67 -19.40 -7.64
N VAL A 181 -11.58 -20.38 -7.75
CA VAL A 181 -12.98 -20.29 -7.31
C VAL A 181 -13.09 -20.90 -5.91
N ALA A 182 -13.46 -20.08 -4.92
CA ALA A 182 -13.84 -20.57 -3.59
C ALA A 182 -15.08 -21.47 -3.68
N PRO A 183 -15.15 -22.63 -3.01
CA PRO A 183 -16.36 -23.45 -2.99
C PRO A 183 -17.52 -22.68 -2.36
N ASN A 184 -18.69 -22.76 -2.99
CA ASN A 184 -19.93 -22.09 -2.60
C ASN A 184 -20.16 -22.11 -1.08
N LYS A 185 -20.31 -20.92 -0.50
CA LYS A 185 -20.85 -20.75 0.85
C LYS A 185 -22.27 -21.35 0.86
N PRO A 186 -22.62 -22.31 1.74
CA PRO A 186 -24.03 -22.62 1.94
C PRO A 186 -24.70 -21.35 2.45
N SER A 187 -25.80 -20.98 1.78
CA SER A 187 -26.62 -19.83 2.15
C SER A 187 -26.98 -19.93 3.64
N ARG A 188 -26.52 -18.97 4.44
CA ARG A 188 -27.16 -18.75 5.74
C ARG A 188 -28.54 -18.20 5.43
N GLY A 189 -29.52 -19.10 5.45
CA GLY A 189 -30.93 -18.78 5.49
C GLY A 189 -31.17 -17.73 6.57
N ARG A 190 -31.81 -16.65 6.14
CA ARG A 190 -32.48 -15.66 6.95
C ARG A 190 -33.36 -16.39 7.97
N ILE A 191 -33.09 -16.22 9.26
CA ILE A 191 -34.06 -16.52 10.30
C ILE A 191 -34.67 -15.17 10.67
N ASP A 192 -35.84 -14.92 10.09
CA ASP A 192 -36.70 -13.81 10.44
C ASP A 192 -37.19 -13.98 11.89
N SER A 193 -37.25 -12.86 12.60
CA SER A 193 -37.84 -12.71 13.92
C SER A 193 -39.38 -12.79 13.86
N GLU A 194 -39.97 -13.29 14.96
CA GLU A 194 -41.37 -13.16 15.39
C GLU A 194 -42.41 -14.17 14.84
N HIS A 195 -42.70 -15.22 15.63
CA HIS A 195 -44.01 -15.34 16.31
C HIS A 195 -44.01 -16.46 17.38
N GLU A 196 -44.79 -16.19 18.43
CA GLU A 196 -45.03 -16.93 19.68
C GLU A 196 -45.37 -18.42 19.57
N ILE A 197 -45.11 -19.19 20.63
CA ILE A 197 -46.13 -19.89 21.46
C ILE A 197 -45.49 -20.39 22.78
N ARG A 198 -45.92 -19.76 23.88
CA ARG A 198 -46.26 -20.25 25.24
C ARG A 198 -45.61 -21.54 25.79
N GLY A 199 -45.08 -21.42 27.03
CA GLY A 199 -45.43 -22.34 28.12
C GLY A 199 -44.33 -22.78 29.11
N ALA A 200 -44.54 -22.46 30.39
CA ALA A 200 -43.93 -23.01 31.63
C ALA A 200 -42.47 -22.59 31.95
N ALA A 201 -42.23 -21.66 32.90
CA ALA A 201 -42.20 -21.86 34.36
C ALA A 201 -41.13 -22.87 34.82
N ASN A 202 -40.02 -22.43 35.44
CA ASN A 202 -39.91 -22.32 36.90
C ASN A 202 -38.53 -21.73 37.32
N LYS A 203 -38.48 -21.29 38.58
CA LYS A 203 -37.39 -20.63 39.32
C LYS A 203 -36.22 -21.56 39.63
N ASP A 204 -35.05 -20.97 39.87
CA ASP A 204 -34.12 -21.19 41.01
C ASP A 204 -32.68 -20.79 40.60
N SER A 205 -32.07 -19.79 41.26
CA SER A 205 -30.97 -19.95 42.25
C SER A 205 -29.61 -20.27 41.57
N CYS A 206 -28.45 -19.67 41.85
CA CYS A 206 -27.87 -19.05 43.03
C CYS A 206 -26.60 -18.25 42.60
N CYS A 207 -26.16 -17.34 43.47
CA CYS A 207 -24.87 -16.67 43.48
C CYS A 207 -23.65 -17.61 43.44
N ASP A 208 -22.50 -17.05 43.00
CA ASP A 208 -21.19 -17.01 43.70
C ASP A 208 -20.05 -16.98 42.65
N GLN A 209 -19.39 -15.83 42.46
CA GLN A 209 -18.12 -15.41 43.11
C GLN A 209 -16.92 -16.32 42.79
N MET A 210 -16.02 -15.78 41.94
CA MET A 210 -14.55 -15.57 42.13
C MET A 210 -13.69 -16.74 42.65
N PRO A 211 -12.42 -16.83 42.22
CA PRO A 211 -11.42 -15.74 42.17
C PRO A 211 -10.98 -15.31 40.77
#